data_AF-A0AAD6L129-F1
#
_entry.id   AF-A0AAD6L129-F1
#
_cell.length_a   1.000
_cell.length_b   1.000
_cell.length_c   1.000
_cell.angle_alpha   90.00
_cell.angle_beta   90.00
_cell.angle_gamma   90.00
#
_symmetry.space_group_name_H-M   'P 1'
#
loop_
_entity.id
_entity.type
_entity.pdbx_description
1 polymer ?
#
loop_
_entity_poly.entity_id
_entity_poly.type
_entity_poly.pdbx_seq_one_letter_code
_entity_poly.pdbx_strand_id
1 'polypeptide(L)'
;MAIHDTLCVLQGCDDSVLLDDTGNFAGDKTAPFNLNSLRGSEVIDAIKSDLESGFPETVSCAEILAVAAADSEQLCSEIADSTMTLAYLDLTTPAAFDSHYCVDLLPGKGLLPSDLFFVIVDERTLEIGESDVEDLFLFFRT
;
A
#
# COMPACT_ATOMS: atom_id res chain seq x y z
N MET A 1 5.35 4.29 -1.13
CA MET A 1 3.90 4.45 -0.89
C MET A 1 3.16 3.49 -1.83
N ALA A 2 2.19 2.72 -1.32
CA ALA A 2 1.44 1.74 -2.11
C ALA A 2 0.39 2.42 -3.00
N ILE A 3 0.26 1.95 -4.24
CA ILE A 3 -0.60 2.59 -5.26
C ILE A 3 -2.08 2.52 -4.87
N HIS A 4 -2.53 1.39 -4.32
CA HIS A 4 -3.92 1.20 -3.89
C HIS A 4 -4.32 2.18 -2.77
N ASP A 5 -3.45 2.36 -1.78
CA ASP A 5 -3.72 3.23 -0.63
C ASP A 5 -3.83 4.70 -1.05
N THR A 6 -3.07 5.12 -2.06
CA THR A 6 -3.16 6.49 -2.60
C THR A 6 -4.45 6.74 -3.36
N LEU A 7 -5.02 5.71 -4.00
CA LEU A 7 -6.25 5.85 -4.77
C LEU A 7 -7.46 6.04 -3.84
N CYS A 8 -7.59 5.20 -2.82
CA CYS A 8 -8.84 5.19 -2.04
C CYS A 8 -8.98 6.38 -1.07
N VAL A 9 -7.88 7.01 -0.64
CA VAL A 9 -7.89 8.00 0.47
C VAL A 9 -8.15 9.44 0.01
N LEU A 10 -7.75 9.83 -1.19
CA LEU A 10 -7.77 11.24 -1.60
C LEU A 10 -9.04 11.65 -2.37
N GLN A 11 -9.50 10.86 -3.34
CA GLN A 11 -10.64 11.24 -4.21
C GLN A 11 -11.54 10.08 -4.68
N GLY A 12 -11.38 8.88 -4.13
CA GLY A 12 -12.06 7.66 -4.58
C GLY A 12 -11.14 6.82 -5.47
N CYS A 13 -11.43 5.52 -5.61
CA CYS A 13 -10.64 4.55 -6.39
C CYS A 13 -10.74 4.78 -7.91
N ASP A 14 -10.46 6.01 -8.34
CA ASP A 14 -10.35 6.44 -9.72
C ASP A 14 -8.86 6.47 -10.05
N ASP A 15 -8.45 5.87 -11.16
CA ASP A 15 -7.04 5.60 -11.54
C ASP A 15 -6.16 6.85 -11.82
N SER A 16 -6.49 8.00 -11.25
CA SER A 16 -5.82 9.29 -11.45
C SER A 16 -4.35 9.25 -11.05
N VAL A 17 -3.97 8.43 -10.07
CA VAL A 17 -2.56 8.25 -9.66
C VAL A 17 -1.69 7.64 -10.75
N LEU A 18 -2.30 6.97 -11.74
CA LEU A 18 -1.58 6.39 -12.86
C LEU A 18 -1.40 7.38 -14.02
N LEU A 19 -1.97 8.59 -13.94
CA LEU A 19 -1.86 9.60 -14.99
C LEU A 19 -0.50 10.30 -14.98
N ASP A 20 0.14 10.33 -16.14
CA ASP A 20 1.37 11.09 -16.37
C ASP A 20 1.10 12.58 -16.61
N ASP A 21 2.12 13.40 -16.36
CA ASP A 21 2.10 14.81 -16.73
C ASP A 21 1.95 14.97 -18.25
N THR A 22 1.04 15.85 -18.67
CA THR A 22 0.95 16.33 -20.05
C THR A 22 1.16 17.85 -20.08
N GLY A 23 1.38 18.43 -21.27
CA GLY A 23 1.70 19.85 -21.40
C GLY A 23 0.72 20.83 -20.71
N ASN A 24 -0.52 20.40 -20.47
CA ASN A 24 -1.56 21.21 -19.82
C ASN A 24 -2.13 20.57 -18.54
N PHE A 25 -1.60 19.43 -18.08
CA PHE A 25 -2.13 18.70 -16.91
C PHE A 25 -0.97 18.13 -16.11
N ALA A 26 -0.89 18.50 -14.84
CA ALA A 26 0.02 17.83 -13.90
C ALA A 26 -0.70 16.61 -13.35
N GLY A 27 -0.12 15.43 -13.58
CA GLY A 27 -0.62 14.17 -13.07
C GLY A 27 -0.20 13.94 -11.62
N ASP A 28 -0.86 12.98 -10.97
CA ASP A 28 -0.65 12.72 -9.54
C ASP A 28 0.67 11.98 -9.27
N LYS A 29 1.31 11.39 -10.28
CA LYS A 29 2.63 10.73 -10.13
C LYS A 29 3.74 11.69 -9.69
N THR A 30 3.69 12.95 -10.12
CA THR A 30 4.69 13.97 -9.78
C THR A 30 4.31 14.81 -8.57
N ALA A 31 3.15 14.53 -7.94
CA ALA A 31 2.73 15.19 -6.73
C ALA A 31 3.76 14.98 -5.59
N PRO A 32 3.92 15.97 -4.67
CA PRO A 32 5.00 15.96 -3.67
C PRO A 32 5.09 14.69 -2.80
N PHE A 33 3.97 14.02 -2.54
CA PHE A 33 3.92 12.80 -1.73
C PHE A 33 4.24 11.52 -2.52
N ASN A 34 4.05 11.57 -3.84
CA ASN A 34 4.18 10.43 -4.75
C ASN A 34 5.54 10.42 -5.46
N LEU A 35 6.10 11.60 -5.72
CA LEU A 35 7.39 11.77 -6.40
C LEU A 35 8.50 11.02 -5.67
N ASN A 36 9.16 10.08 -6.37
CA ASN A 36 10.18 9.17 -5.84
C ASN A 36 9.74 8.24 -4.69
N SER A 37 8.43 8.08 -4.46
CA SER A 37 7.85 7.23 -3.40
C SER A 37 6.89 6.18 -3.96
N LEU A 38 6.13 6.53 -5.00
CA LEU A 38 5.19 5.65 -5.69
C LEU A 38 5.96 4.74 -6.66
N ARG A 39 5.67 3.44 -6.65
CA ARG A 39 6.36 2.40 -7.45
C ARG A 39 5.37 1.35 -7.91
N GLY A 40 5.63 0.70 -9.05
CA GLY A 40 4.82 -0.41 -9.55
C GLY A 40 3.78 -0.02 -10.58
N SER A 41 3.72 1.24 -11.02
CA SER A 41 2.85 1.68 -12.12
C SER A 41 3.20 0.96 -13.42
N GLU A 42 4.46 0.61 -13.63
CA GLU A 42 4.94 -0.10 -14.81
C GLU A 42 4.36 -1.52 -14.89
N VAL A 43 4.15 -2.17 -13.74
CA VAL A 43 3.54 -3.51 -13.66
C VAL A 43 2.07 -3.43 -14.08
N ILE A 44 1.36 -2.39 -13.63
CA ILE A 44 -0.05 -2.17 -13.99
C ILE A 44 -0.18 -1.89 -15.49
N ASP A 45 0.69 -1.06 -16.05
CA ASP A 45 0.71 -0.75 -17.49
C ASP A 45 0.98 -2.02 -18.33
N ALA A 46 1.87 -2.89 -17.88
CA ALA A 46 2.15 -4.16 -18.53
C ALA A 46 0.92 -5.10 -18.52
N ILE A 47 0.28 -5.26 -17.36
CA ILE A 47 -0.93 -6.09 -17.22
C ILE A 47 -2.04 -5.54 -18.12
N LYS A 48 -2.25 -4.23 -18.13
CA LYS A 48 -3.26 -3.61 -18.99
C LYS A 48 -2.96 -3.83 -20.47
N SER A 49 -1.73 -3.62 -20.91
CA SER A 49 -1.33 -3.84 -22.30
C SER A 49 -1.59 -5.29 -22.74
N ASP A 50 -1.33 -6.25 -21.87
CA ASP A 50 -1.57 -7.67 -22.15
C ASP A 50 -3.08 -7.98 -22.23
N LEU A 51 -3.90 -7.43 -21.33
CA LEU A 51 -5.35 -7.63 -21.33
C LEU A 51 -6.03 -6.98 -22.53
N GLU A 52 -5.64 -5.78 -22.92
CA GLU A 52 -6.17 -5.07 -24.09
C GLU A 52 -5.90 -5.82 -25.41
N SER A 53 -4.88 -6.70 -25.45
CA SER A 53 -4.60 -7.55 -26.61
C SER A 53 -5.66 -8.65 -26.84
N GLY A 54 -6.32 -9.09 -25.77
CA GLY A 54 -7.34 -10.13 -25.80
C GLY A 54 -8.77 -9.60 -25.66
N PHE A 55 -8.95 -8.54 -24.86
CA PHE A 55 -10.24 -7.98 -24.49
C PHE A 55 -10.18 -6.44 -24.47
N PRO A 56 -10.35 -5.78 -25.64
CA PRO A 56 -10.24 -4.33 -25.73
C PRO A 56 -11.31 -3.64 -24.87
N GLU A 57 -10.90 -2.60 -24.14
CA GLU A 57 -11.74 -1.71 -23.30
C GLU A 57 -12.63 -2.43 -22.28
N THR A 58 -12.28 -3.65 -21.89
CA THR A 58 -13.15 -4.48 -21.03
C THR A 58 -12.78 -4.39 -19.56
N VAL A 59 -11.50 -4.21 -19.23
CA VAL A 59 -11.00 -4.24 -17.85
C VAL A 59 -10.52 -2.85 -17.46
N SER A 60 -11.02 -2.33 -16.34
CA SER A 60 -10.58 -1.03 -15.80
C SER A 60 -9.24 -1.16 -15.07
N CYS A 61 -8.45 -0.06 -15.02
CA CYS A 61 -7.21 -0.05 -14.23
C CYS A 61 -7.50 -0.25 -12.73
N ALA A 62 -8.62 0.27 -12.24
CA ALA A 62 -9.02 0.15 -10.84
C ALA A 62 -9.23 -1.31 -10.43
N GLU A 63 -9.85 -2.11 -11.29
CA GLU A 63 -10.02 -3.56 -11.06
C GLU A 63 -8.68 -4.29 -11.09
N ILE A 64 -7.79 -3.96 -12.03
CA ILE A 64 -6.43 -4.53 -12.09
C ILE A 64 -5.68 -4.22 -10.78
N LEU A 65 -5.79 -2.99 -10.28
CA LEU A 65 -5.11 -2.61 -9.05
C LEU A 65 -5.69 -3.30 -7.82
N ALA A 66 -7.03 -3.42 -7.72
CA ALA A 66 -7.67 -4.11 -6.61
C ALA A 66 -7.24 -5.59 -6.55
N VAL A 67 -7.19 -6.26 -7.71
CA VAL A 67 -6.71 -7.63 -7.81
C VAL A 67 -5.22 -7.72 -7.50
N ALA A 68 -4.40 -6.83 -8.06
CA ALA A 68 -2.96 -6.82 -7.81
C ALA A 68 -2.61 -6.56 -6.33
N ALA A 69 -3.40 -5.74 -5.64
CA ALA A 69 -3.24 -5.49 -4.20
C ALA A 69 -3.54 -6.77 -3.39
N ALA A 70 -4.67 -7.43 -3.67
CA ALA A 70 -5.03 -8.70 -3.01
C ALA A 70 -4.01 -9.82 -3.29
N ASP A 71 -3.55 -9.94 -4.54
CA ASP A 71 -2.51 -10.90 -4.90
C ASP A 71 -1.20 -10.58 -4.20
N SER A 72 -0.81 -9.30 -4.07
CA SER A 72 0.43 -8.91 -3.40
C SER A 72 0.40 -9.23 -1.90
N GLU A 73 -0.75 -9.03 -1.24
CA GLU A 73 -0.96 -9.42 0.16
C GLU A 73 -0.78 -10.93 0.36
N GLN A 74 -1.31 -11.73 -0.58
CA GLN A 74 -1.19 -13.18 -0.55
C GLN A 74 0.21 -13.67 -0.95
N LEU A 75 0.92 -12.95 -1.82
CA LEU A 75 2.19 -13.36 -2.43
C LEU A 75 3.42 -12.86 -1.67
N CYS A 76 3.25 -12.08 -0.59
CA CYS A 76 4.34 -11.55 0.22
C CYS A 76 5.22 -12.67 0.81
N SER A 77 6.28 -13.02 0.07
CA SER A 77 7.37 -13.90 0.46
C SER A 77 8.68 -13.38 -0.14
N GLU A 78 9.60 -13.07 0.78
CA GLU A 78 11.05 -12.89 0.64
C GLU A 78 11.60 -12.23 -0.65
N ILE A 79 11.65 -10.89 -0.71
CA ILE A 79 12.76 -10.16 -1.37
C ILE A 79 13.09 -8.87 -0.61
N ALA A 80 14.16 -8.92 0.20
CA ALA A 80 14.82 -7.76 0.79
C ALA A 80 16.00 -7.32 -0.08
N ASP A 81 15.81 -6.34 -0.96
CA ASP A 81 16.93 -5.78 -1.75
C ASP A 81 17.77 -4.83 -0.87
N SER A 82 18.92 -5.33 -0.41
CA SER A 82 19.84 -4.66 0.51
C SER A 82 20.60 -3.45 -0.06
N THR A 83 20.26 -2.98 -1.26
CA THR A 83 21.00 -1.91 -1.95
C THR A 83 20.42 -0.50 -1.80
N MET A 84 19.27 -0.33 -1.12
CA MET A 84 18.62 0.97 -0.91
C MET A 84 18.70 1.45 0.55
N THR A 85 18.83 2.77 0.78
CA THR A 85 18.71 3.45 2.10
C THR A 85 17.26 3.50 2.58
N LEU A 86 16.53 2.39 2.48
CA LEU A 86 15.15 2.26 2.93
C LEU A 86 15.14 1.51 4.27
N ALA A 87 14.31 1.98 5.20
CA ALA A 87 14.01 1.26 6.42
C ALA A 87 12.67 0.54 6.25
N TYR A 88 12.54 -0.63 6.87
CA TYR A 88 11.31 -1.39 6.84
C TYR A 88 10.29 -0.84 7.83
N LEU A 89 9.03 -0.77 7.42
CA LEU A 89 7.91 -0.34 8.26
C LEU A 89 7.62 -1.37 9.36
N ASP A 90 7.75 -2.66 9.02
CA ASP A 90 7.82 -3.76 9.98
C ASP A 90 9.29 -4.18 10.16
N LEU A 91 9.80 -4.08 11.38
CA LEU A 91 11.19 -4.39 11.71
C LEU A 91 11.44 -5.88 11.90
N THR A 92 10.40 -6.65 12.20
CA THR A 92 10.50 -8.05 12.57
C THR A 92 10.17 -8.97 11.40
N THR A 93 9.18 -8.60 10.60
CA THR A 93 8.71 -9.36 9.43
C THR A 93 8.59 -8.47 8.19
N PRO A 94 9.73 -7.96 7.66
CA PRO A 94 9.72 -6.88 6.68
C PRO A 94 9.07 -7.15 5.32
N ALA A 95 8.81 -8.43 5.02
CA ALA A 95 8.26 -8.89 3.75
C ALA A 95 7.01 -9.76 3.94
N ALA A 96 6.51 -9.91 5.17
CA ALA A 96 5.26 -10.61 5.43
C ALA A 96 4.16 -9.60 5.77
N PHE A 97 2.94 -9.90 5.34
CA PHE A 97 1.77 -9.17 5.75
C PHE A 97 1.09 -9.95 6.89
N ASP A 98 1.34 -9.51 8.11
CA ASP A 98 0.84 -10.14 9.33
C ASP A 98 0.63 -9.10 10.44
N SER A 99 0.12 -9.55 11.59
CA SER A 99 -0.16 -8.66 12.73
C SER A 99 1.10 -8.20 13.48
N HIS A 100 2.30 -8.61 13.08
CA HIS A 100 3.53 -8.29 13.80
C HIS A 100 3.87 -6.80 13.72
N TYR A 101 3.46 -6.13 12.65
CA TYR A 101 3.47 -4.66 12.57
C TYR A 101 2.74 -4.02 13.78
N CYS A 102 1.55 -4.52 14.15
CA CYS A 102 0.80 -4.05 15.32
C CYS A 102 1.52 -4.35 16.64
N VAL A 103 2.20 -5.49 16.73
CA VAL A 103 3.00 -5.86 17.91
C VAL A 103 4.16 -4.89 18.13
N ASP A 104 4.81 -4.42 17.05
CA ASP A 104 5.92 -3.47 17.13
C ASP A 104 5.46 -2.03 17.44
N LEU A 105 4.20 -1.70 17.17
CA LEU A 105 3.60 -0.40 17.50
C LEU A 105 3.37 -0.20 19.01
N LEU A 106 2.90 -1.23 19.72
CA LEU A 106 2.61 -1.19 21.17
C LEU A 106 3.78 -0.71 22.05
N PRO A 107 5.04 -1.16 21.84
CA PRO A 107 6.20 -0.65 22.58
C PRO A 107 6.73 0.70 22.04
N GLY A 108 6.00 1.38 21.15
CA GLY A 108 6.39 2.66 20.56
C GLY A 108 7.53 2.56 19.55
N LYS A 109 7.67 1.42 18.87
CA LYS A 109 8.72 1.22 17.84
C LYS A 109 8.23 1.54 16.42
N GLY A 110 7.04 2.13 16.28
CA GLY A 110 6.56 2.63 14.99
C GLY A 110 7.56 3.57 14.34
N LEU A 111 7.78 3.40 13.04
CA LEU A 111 8.81 4.11 12.30
C LEU A 111 8.35 5.52 11.90
N LEU A 112 7.06 5.69 11.58
CA LEU A 112 6.52 6.96 11.13
C LEU A 112 5.91 7.76 12.29
N PRO A 113 5.91 9.11 12.22
CA PRO A 113 5.19 9.94 13.20
C PRO A 113 3.69 9.62 13.30
N SER A 114 3.08 9.15 12.21
CA SER A 114 1.69 8.68 12.17
C SER A 114 1.47 7.47 13.08
N ASP A 115 2.42 6.54 13.08
CA ASP A 115 2.38 5.28 13.81
C ASP A 115 2.41 5.54 15.32
N LEU A 116 3.29 6.46 15.71
CA LEU A 116 3.43 6.89 17.09
C LEU A 116 2.22 7.70 17.58
N PHE A 117 1.60 8.46 16.69
CA PHE A 117 0.39 9.23 17.01
C PHE A 117 -0.83 8.30 17.17
N PHE A 118 -0.97 7.30 16.30
CA PHE A 118 -2.13 6.41 16.25
C PHE A 118 -2.27 5.53 17.50
N VAL A 119 -1.17 5.02 18.05
CA VAL A 119 -1.22 4.08 19.20
C VAL A 119 -1.14 4.76 20.57
N ILE A 120 -0.62 5.99 20.66
CA ILE A 120 -0.40 6.66 21.95
C ILE A 120 -1.50 7.69 22.29
N VAL A 121 -2.19 8.25 21.29
CA VAL A 121 -3.07 9.42 21.50
C VAL A 121 -4.56 9.08 21.60
N ASP A 122 -5.02 8.00 20.97
CA ASP A 122 -6.43 7.65 20.89
C ASP A 122 -6.72 6.25 21.47
N GLU A 123 -7.47 6.18 22.57
CA GLU A 123 -7.74 4.91 23.27
C GLU A 123 -8.57 3.91 22.44
N ARG A 124 -9.33 4.36 21.44
CA ARG A 124 -10.14 3.47 20.60
C ARG A 124 -9.30 2.70 19.60
N THR A 125 -8.20 3.30 19.14
CA THR A 125 -7.25 2.68 18.22
C THR A 125 -6.27 1.78 18.95
N LEU A 126 -6.01 2.04 20.24
CA LEU A 126 -5.31 1.12 21.13
C LEU A 126 -6.11 -0.17 21.36
N GLU A 127 -7.41 -0.09 21.62
CA GLU A 127 -8.27 -1.29 21.78
C GLU A 127 -8.31 -2.16 20.50
N ILE A 128 -8.32 -1.54 19.31
CA ILE A 128 -8.28 -2.27 18.03
C ILE A 128 -6.90 -2.91 17.84
N GLY A 129 -5.82 -2.15 18.06
CA GLY A 129 -4.46 -2.67 17.95
C GLY A 129 -4.16 -3.84 18.90
N GLU A 130 -4.65 -3.79 20.14
CA GLU A 130 -4.54 -4.91 21.08
C GLU A 130 -5.35 -6.14 20.61
N SER A 131 -6.55 -5.93 20.05
CA SER A 131 -7.39 -7.01 19.53
C SER A 131 -6.81 -7.67 18.27
N ASP A 132 -6.18 -6.89 17.40
CA ASP A 132 -5.53 -7.38 16.17
C ASP A 132 -4.24 -8.17 16.48
N VAL A 133 -3.61 -7.89 17.62
CA VAL A 133 -2.46 -8.66 18.13
C VAL A 133 -2.89 -10.01 18.71
N GLU A 134 -4.06 -10.08 19.36
CA GLU A 134 -4.53 -11.33 19.97
C GLU A 134 -5.21 -12.29 18.98
N ASP A 135 -5.82 -11.79 17.89
CA ASP A 135 -6.54 -12.62 16.91
C ASP A 135 -6.16 -12.29 15.46
N LEU A 136 -5.30 -13.14 14.88
CA LEU A 136 -4.91 -13.06 13.47
C LEU A 136 -6.11 -13.17 12.51
N PHE A 137 -7.18 -13.87 12.90
CA PHE A 137 -8.38 -14.00 12.06
C PHE A 137 -9.22 -12.71 12.06
N LEU A 138 -9.11 -11.89 13.11
CA LEU A 138 -9.73 -10.57 13.14
C LEU A 138 -8.94 -9.58 12.30
N PHE A 139 -7.61 -9.62 12.39
CA PHE A 139 -6.69 -8.79 11.59
C PHE A 139 -6.93 -8.93 10.08
N PHE A 140 -7.11 -10.14 9.57
CA PHE A 140 -7.39 -10.38 8.13
C PHE A 140 -8.84 -10.12 7.70
N ARG A 141 -9.73 -9.74 8.62
CA ARG A 141 -11.17 -9.56 8.34
C ARG A 141 -11.57 -8.09 8.23
N THR A 142 -10.80 -7.19 8.85
CA THR A 142 -10.95 -5.74 8.81
C THR A 142 -10.27 -5.16 7.59
#